data_AF-A0A850HCS7-F1
#
_entry.id   AF-A0A850HCS7-F1
#
_cell.length_a   1.000
_cell.length_b   1.000
_cell.length_c   1.000
_cell.angle_alpha   90.00
_cell.angle_beta   90.00
_cell.angle_gamma   90.00
#
_symmetry.space_group_name_H-M   'P 1'
#
loop_
_entity.id
_entity.type
_entity.pdbx_description
1 polymer ?
#
loop_
_entity_poly.entity_id
_entity_poly.type
_entity_poly.pdbx_seq_one_letter_code
_entity_poly.pdbx_strand_id
1 'polypeptide(L)'
;MNPSVDDRLNSVLRALETVVLPALPPEASLAQEQVMLAMGHLQIIQAQRDVTPAFEQGELEDISILARAMLEVSEAPEAVSTARQALISALESDVALARNKAEAIRSAIDGLLVAARQAGAKEYHRELARIILPMGRERARKDREWFAPMGFDIELSAGG
;
A
#
# COMPACT_ATOMS: atom_id res chain seq x y z
N MET A 1 -3.54 31.45 13.60
CA MET A 1 -3.76 30.57 12.43
C MET A 1 -2.72 29.46 12.55
N ASN A 2 -3.14 28.19 12.65
CA ASN A 2 -2.17 27.09 12.62
C ASN A 2 -1.73 26.88 11.16
N PRO A 3 -0.42 26.84 10.87
CA PRO A 3 0.07 26.59 9.51
C PRO A 3 -0.41 25.23 9.04
N SER A 4 -0.78 25.15 7.75
CA SER A 4 -1.17 23.89 7.12
C SER A 4 0.02 22.92 7.06
N VAL A 5 -0.24 21.65 6.74
CA VAL A 5 0.83 20.69 6.50
C VAL A 5 1.70 21.15 5.33
N ASP A 6 1.11 21.72 4.29
CA ASP A 6 1.84 22.20 3.10
C ASP A 6 2.75 23.38 3.46
N ASP A 7 2.27 24.33 4.28
CA ASP A 7 3.09 25.45 4.77
C ASP A 7 4.32 24.94 5.53
N ARG A 8 4.13 23.92 6.37
CA ARG A 8 5.20 23.32 7.16
C ARG A 8 6.20 22.58 6.27
N LEU A 9 5.73 21.79 5.30
CA LEU A 9 6.59 21.06 4.36
C LEU A 9 7.37 22.02 3.46
N ASN A 10 6.73 23.09 2.96
CA ASN A 10 7.38 24.14 2.18
C ASN A 10 8.45 24.88 2.98
N SER A 11 8.20 25.13 4.28
CA SER A 11 9.20 25.72 5.15
C SER A 11 10.43 24.82 5.33
N VAL A 12 10.23 23.50 5.47
CA VAL A 12 11.33 22.52 5.59
C VAL A 12 12.11 22.45 4.28
N LEU A 13 11.42 22.32 3.14
CA LEU A 13 12.05 22.30 1.82
C LEU A 13 12.92 23.54 1.59
N ARG A 14 12.41 24.74 1.88
CA ARG A 14 13.17 25.98 1.77
C ARG A 14 14.41 25.98 2.65
N ALA A 15 14.30 25.52 3.91
CA ALA A 15 15.46 25.45 4.80
C ALA A 15 16.53 24.48 4.27
N LEU A 16 16.13 23.33 3.73
CA LEU A 16 17.05 22.37 3.13
C LEU A 16 17.75 22.96 1.89
N GLU A 17 16.97 23.59 1.00
CA GLU A 17 17.45 24.15 -0.27
C GLU A 17 18.34 25.38 -0.10
N THR A 18 17.93 26.33 0.75
CA THR A 18 18.57 27.66 0.79
C THR A 18 19.57 27.81 1.93
N VAL A 19 19.59 26.89 2.89
CA VAL A 19 20.47 26.97 4.07
C VAL A 19 21.33 25.74 4.22
N VAL A 20 20.73 24.54 4.28
CA VAL A 20 21.48 23.31 4.59
C VAL A 20 22.35 22.88 3.43
N LEU A 21 21.77 22.69 2.24
CA LEU A 21 22.52 22.23 1.07
C LEU A 21 23.70 23.16 0.71
N PRO A 22 23.53 24.50 0.67
CA PRO A 22 24.65 25.41 0.36
C PRO A 22 25.73 25.48 1.45
N ALA A 23 25.40 25.10 2.69
CA ALA A 23 26.35 25.08 3.79
C ALA A 23 27.19 23.79 3.85
N LEU A 24 26.83 22.76 3.09
CA LEU A 24 27.62 21.53 3.01
C LEU A 24 28.89 21.75 2.17
N PRO A 25 30.05 21.29 2.63
CA PRO A 25 31.28 21.43 1.87
C PRO A 25 31.27 20.48 0.65
N PRO A 26 31.99 20.80 -0.44
CA PRO A 26 32.01 20.01 -1.69
C PRO A 26 32.41 18.54 -1.50
N GLU A 27 33.31 18.27 -0.56
CA GLU A 27 33.79 16.92 -0.23
C GLU A 27 32.73 16.05 0.49
N ALA A 28 31.65 16.65 1.01
CA ALA A 28 30.55 15.93 1.63
C ALA A 28 29.51 15.46 0.60
N SER A 29 29.96 14.87 -0.51
CA SER A 29 29.11 14.50 -1.65
C SER A 29 27.92 13.62 -1.25
N LEU A 30 28.16 12.60 -0.42
CA LEU A 30 27.10 11.73 0.09
C LEU A 30 26.05 12.52 0.89
N ALA A 31 26.47 13.48 1.72
CA ALA A 31 25.54 14.29 2.50
C ALA A 31 24.68 15.20 1.61
N GLN A 32 25.28 15.79 0.56
CA GLN A 32 24.55 16.58 -0.42
C GLN A 32 23.51 15.72 -1.15
N GLU A 33 23.89 14.51 -1.59
CA GLU A 33 22.98 13.54 -2.18
C GLU A 33 21.82 13.19 -1.25
N GLN A 34 22.08 12.91 0.04
CA GLN A 34 21.02 12.61 1.00
C GLN A 34 20.07 13.80 1.24
N VAL A 35 20.58 15.04 1.23
CA VAL A 35 19.70 16.23 1.32
C VAL A 35 18.81 16.36 0.09
N MET A 36 19.36 16.16 -1.11
CA MET A 36 18.58 16.17 -2.35
C MET A 36 17.52 15.06 -2.38
N LEU A 37 17.86 13.85 -1.94
CA LEU A 37 16.91 12.74 -1.79
C LEU A 37 15.79 13.07 -0.80
N ALA A 38 16.13 13.64 0.36
CA ALA A 38 15.14 14.06 1.35
C ALA A 38 14.18 15.12 0.78
N MET A 39 14.71 16.10 0.04
CA MET A 39 13.88 17.10 -0.65
C MET A 39 12.93 16.45 -1.67
N GLY A 40 13.43 15.52 -2.49
CA GLY A 40 12.61 14.76 -3.43
C GLY A 40 11.46 13.99 -2.74
N HIS A 41 11.74 13.32 -1.63
CA HIS A 41 10.70 12.63 -0.85
C HIS A 41 9.66 13.58 -0.28
N LEU A 42 10.06 14.75 0.24
CA LEU A 42 9.12 15.75 0.74
C LEU A 42 8.19 16.27 -0.36
N GLN A 43 8.71 16.47 -1.58
CA GLN A 43 7.92 16.87 -2.74
C GLN A 43 6.93 15.79 -3.17
N ILE A 44 7.34 14.51 -3.17
CA ILE A 44 6.43 13.38 -3.46
C ILE A 44 5.32 13.29 -2.41
N ILE A 45 5.66 13.43 -1.13
CA ILE A 45 4.67 13.44 -0.03
C ILE A 45 3.66 14.57 -0.23
N GLN A 46 4.12 15.78 -0.59
CA GLN A 46 3.22 16.90 -0.89
C GLN A 46 2.29 16.58 -2.07
N ALA A 47 2.82 16.02 -3.16
CA ALA A 47 2.05 15.68 -4.35
C ALA A 47 0.99 14.60 -4.10
N GLN A 48 1.28 13.63 -3.22
CA GLN A 48 0.38 12.52 -2.93
C GLN A 48 -0.61 12.82 -1.80
N ARG A 49 -0.30 13.76 -0.89
CA ARG A 49 -1.03 13.98 0.37
C ARG A 49 -2.56 14.01 0.23
N ASP A 50 -3.08 14.79 -0.71
CA ASP A 50 -4.52 14.99 -0.85
C ASP A 50 -5.22 13.81 -1.55
N VAL A 51 -4.48 13.03 -2.34
CA VAL A 51 -5.00 11.84 -3.05
C VAL A 51 -4.81 10.55 -2.26
N THR A 52 -3.90 10.51 -1.28
CA THR A 52 -3.63 9.33 -0.43
C THR A 52 -4.89 8.77 0.25
N PRO A 53 -5.78 9.57 0.86
CA PRO A 53 -6.98 9.01 1.49
C PRO A 53 -7.90 8.27 0.51
N ALA A 54 -8.07 8.81 -0.70
CA ALA A 54 -8.87 8.18 -1.75
C ALA A 54 -8.20 6.91 -2.28
N PHE A 55 -6.88 6.93 -2.43
CA PHE A 55 -6.11 5.74 -2.80
C PHE A 55 -6.22 4.62 -1.75
N GLU A 56 -6.01 4.94 -0.47
CA GLU A 56 -6.16 3.99 0.65
C GLU A 56 -7.57 3.39 0.73
N GLN A 57 -8.60 4.21 0.49
CA GLN A 57 -9.98 3.76 0.42
C GLN A 57 -10.21 2.80 -0.76
N GLY A 58 -9.66 3.11 -1.94
CA GLY A 58 -9.67 2.22 -3.09
C GLY A 58 -8.96 0.88 -2.82
N GLU A 59 -7.85 0.88 -2.08
CA GLU A 59 -7.23 -0.38 -1.66
C GLU A 59 -8.14 -1.21 -0.76
N LEU A 60 -8.80 -0.56 0.20
CA LEU A 60 -9.72 -1.22 1.10
C LEU A 60 -10.90 -1.84 0.34
N GLU A 61 -11.43 -1.13 -0.65
CA GLU A 61 -12.50 -1.64 -1.51
C GLU A 61 -12.05 -2.86 -2.31
N ASP A 62 -10.90 -2.77 -2.99
CA ASP A 62 -10.34 -3.87 -3.78
C ASP A 62 -10.11 -5.13 -2.91
N ILE A 63 -9.45 -4.97 -1.76
CA ILE A 63 -9.16 -6.12 -0.87
C ILE A 63 -10.41 -6.68 -0.21
N SER A 64 -11.42 -5.85 0.06
CA SER A 64 -12.71 -6.30 0.59
C SER A 64 -13.48 -7.13 -0.44
N ILE A 65 -13.45 -6.73 -1.72
CA ILE A 65 -14.04 -7.51 -2.81
C ILE A 65 -13.33 -8.87 -2.92
N LEU A 66 -12.00 -8.90 -2.85
CA LEU A 66 -11.23 -10.15 -2.88
C LEU A 66 -11.62 -11.07 -1.72
N ALA A 67 -11.59 -10.54 -0.50
CA ALA A 67 -11.92 -11.29 0.71
C ALA A 67 -13.33 -11.88 0.67
N ARG A 68 -14.33 -11.11 0.21
CA ARG A 68 -15.70 -11.60 0.04
C ARG A 68 -15.75 -12.72 -1.01
N ALA A 69 -15.11 -12.54 -2.16
CA ALA A 69 -15.06 -13.58 -3.19
C ALA A 69 -14.41 -14.88 -2.68
N MET A 70 -13.38 -14.79 -1.84
CA MET A 70 -12.75 -15.95 -1.20
C MET A 70 -13.69 -16.65 -0.19
N LEU A 71 -14.52 -15.89 0.53
CA LEU A 71 -15.53 -16.45 1.44
C LEU A 71 -16.70 -17.11 0.69
N GLU A 72 -16.98 -16.74 -0.55
CA GLU A 72 -18.00 -17.43 -1.36
C GLU A 72 -17.52 -18.78 -1.93
N VAL A 73 -16.25 -19.15 -1.77
CA VAL A 73 -15.76 -20.47 -2.18
C VAL A 73 -16.42 -21.55 -1.32
N SER A 74 -17.22 -22.39 -1.99
CA SER A 74 -17.93 -23.54 -1.43
C SER A 74 -16.96 -24.65 -0.98
N GLU A 75 -17.47 -25.58 -0.17
CA GLU A 75 -16.71 -26.76 0.27
C GLU A 75 -15.42 -26.43 1.04
N ALA A 76 -15.43 -25.33 1.79
CA ALA A 76 -14.33 -25.00 2.70
C ALA A 76 -14.14 -26.14 3.73
N PRO A 77 -12.93 -26.70 3.85
CA PRO A 77 -12.65 -27.71 4.86
C PRO A 77 -12.89 -27.18 6.28
N GLU A 78 -13.38 -28.03 7.18
CA GLU A 78 -13.55 -27.65 8.59
C GLU A 78 -12.24 -27.14 9.21
N ALA A 79 -11.09 -27.70 8.79
CA ALA A 79 -9.77 -27.29 9.25
C ALA A 79 -9.42 -25.82 8.97
N VAL A 80 -10.13 -25.12 8.08
CA VAL A 80 -9.92 -23.68 7.79
C VAL A 80 -10.97 -22.77 8.43
N SER A 81 -11.92 -23.31 9.20
CA SER A 81 -13.06 -22.55 9.75
C SER A 81 -12.61 -21.35 10.60
N THR A 82 -11.62 -21.54 11.49
CA THR A 82 -11.04 -20.46 12.29
C THR A 82 -10.44 -19.34 11.44
N ALA A 83 -9.72 -19.67 10.38
CA ALA A 83 -9.10 -18.67 9.50
C ALA A 83 -10.15 -17.92 8.66
N ARG A 84 -11.23 -18.61 8.24
CA ARG A 84 -12.38 -17.95 7.59
C ARG A 84 -13.08 -16.99 8.55
N GLN A 85 -13.26 -17.38 9.82
CA GLN A 85 -13.87 -16.50 10.82
C GLN A 85 -13.00 -15.27 11.11
N ALA A 86 -11.68 -15.41 11.10
CA ALA A 86 -10.76 -14.27 11.22
C ALA A 86 -10.91 -13.30 10.03
N LEU A 87 -11.08 -13.82 8.81
CA LEU A 87 -11.32 -12.99 7.62
C LEU A 87 -12.67 -12.26 7.67
N ILE A 88 -13.73 -12.93 8.15
CA ILE A 88 -15.04 -12.29 8.39
C ILE A 88 -14.90 -11.18 9.43
N SER A 89 -14.24 -11.46 10.55
CA SER A 89 -13.99 -10.48 11.61
C SER A 89 -13.20 -9.27 11.12
N ALA A 90 -12.20 -9.47 10.26
CA ALA A 90 -11.45 -8.37 9.64
C ALA A 90 -12.34 -7.49 8.74
N LEU A 91 -13.23 -8.09 7.94
CA LEU A 91 -14.19 -7.39 7.09
C LEU A 91 -15.20 -6.55 7.90
N GLU A 92 -15.69 -7.11 9.01
CA GLU A 92 -16.69 -6.50 9.89
C GLU A 92 -16.10 -5.48 10.87
N SER A 93 -14.77 -5.43 11.02
CA SER A 93 -14.12 -4.54 11.98
C SER A 93 -14.37 -3.04 11.72
N ASP A 94 -14.52 -2.27 12.80
CA ASP A 94 -14.69 -0.80 12.78
C ASP A 94 -13.35 -0.05 12.80
N VAL A 95 -12.30 -0.61 12.21
CA VAL A 95 -10.98 0.04 12.13
C VAL A 95 -11.11 1.33 11.33
N ALA A 96 -10.78 2.46 11.98
CA ALA A 96 -11.06 3.80 11.45
C ALA A 96 -10.25 4.18 10.20
N LEU A 97 -8.98 3.75 10.11
CA LEU A 97 -8.12 4.08 8.97
C LEU A 97 -8.22 2.99 7.91
N ALA A 98 -8.52 3.39 6.66
CA ALA A 98 -8.67 2.48 5.54
C ALA A 98 -7.44 1.56 5.36
N ARG A 99 -6.24 2.13 5.41
CA ARG A 99 -4.98 1.36 5.34
C ARG A 99 -4.85 0.28 6.41
N ASN A 100 -5.28 0.57 7.65
CA ASN A 100 -5.16 -0.37 8.77
C ASN A 100 -6.18 -1.50 8.60
N LYS A 101 -7.38 -1.19 8.12
CA LYS A 101 -8.41 -2.19 7.83
C LYS A 101 -8.00 -3.08 6.65
N ALA A 102 -7.46 -2.49 5.59
CA ALA A 102 -6.93 -3.23 4.45
C ALA A 102 -5.82 -4.20 4.88
N GLU A 103 -4.93 -3.77 5.78
CA GLU A 103 -3.87 -4.62 6.33
C GLU A 103 -4.40 -5.77 7.19
N ALA A 104 -5.41 -5.52 8.02
CA ALA A 104 -6.06 -6.58 8.79
C ALA A 104 -6.68 -7.65 7.87
N ILE A 105 -7.31 -7.22 6.76
CA ILE A 105 -7.87 -8.13 5.76
C ILE A 105 -6.76 -8.92 5.05
N ARG A 106 -5.67 -8.26 4.62
CA ARG A 106 -4.50 -8.92 4.01
C ARG A 106 -3.93 -10.02 4.91
N SER A 107 -3.70 -9.68 6.17
CA SER A 107 -3.21 -10.63 7.18
C SER A 107 -4.15 -11.83 7.36
N ALA A 108 -5.47 -11.60 7.38
CA ALA A 108 -6.44 -12.68 7.48
C ALA A 108 -6.51 -13.56 6.21
N ILE A 109 -6.36 -12.97 5.02
CA ILE A 109 -6.23 -13.70 3.75
C ILE A 109 -5.00 -14.62 3.79
N ASP A 110 -3.85 -14.11 4.22
CA ASP A 110 -2.62 -14.91 4.35
C ASP A 110 -2.81 -16.06 5.33
N GLY A 111 -3.45 -15.79 6.48
CA GLY A 111 -3.81 -16.82 7.45
C GLY A 111 -4.69 -17.93 6.86
N LEU A 112 -5.68 -17.56 6.04
CA LEU A 112 -6.55 -18.51 5.34
C LEU A 112 -5.78 -19.37 4.33
N LEU A 113 -4.88 -18.77 3.55
CA LEU A 113 -4.06 -19.49 2.57
C LEU A 113 -3.10 -20.48 3.27
N VAL A 114 -2.50 -20.07 4.37
CA VAL A 114 -1.63 -20.93 5.20
C VAL A 114 -2.44 -22.10 5.78
N ALA A 115 -3.62 -21.84 6.34
CA ALA A 115 -4.50 -22.88 6.89
C ALA A 115 -4.93 -23.89 5.80
N ALA A 116 -5.35 -23.41 4.63
CA ALA A 116 -5.74 -24.25 3.50
C ALA A 116 -4.59 -25.17 3.05
N ARG A 117 -3.37 -24.64 3.00
CA ARG A 117 -2.17 -25.42 2.67
C ARG A 117 -1.86 -26.49 3.73
N GLN A 118 -1.92 -26.14 5.01
CA GLN A 118 -1.64 -27.05 6.12
C GLN A 118 -2.69 -28.18 6.23
N ALA A 119 -3.96 -27.87 5.92
CA ALA A 119 -5.04 -28.85 5.87
C ALA A 119 -4.94 -29.83 4.69
N GLY A 120 -3.99 -29.64 3.77
CA GLY A 120 -3.87 -30.46 2.56
C GLY A 120 -5.02 -30.28 1.56
N ALA A 121 -5.78 -29.19 1.68
CA ALA A 121 -6.98 -28.92 0.89
C ALA A 121 -6.63 -28.37 -0.50
N LYS A 122 -6.08 -29.22 -1.36
CA LYS A 122 -5.53 -28.83 -2.66
C LYS A 122 -6.56 -28.18 -3.58
N GLU A 123 -7.77 -28.73 -3.64
CA GLU A 123 -8.87 -28.23 -4.45
C GLU A 123 -9.32 -26.85 -3.96
N TYR A 124 -9.57 -26.70 -2.66
CA TYR A 124 -9.92 -25.41 -2.05
C TYR A 124 -8.83 -24.36 -2.27
N HIS A 125 -7.56 -24.72 -2.09
CA HIS A 125 -6.43 -23.83 -2.36
C HIS A 125 -6.35 -23.42 -3.84
N ARG A 126 -6.63 -24.35 -4.78
CA ARG A 126 -6.68 -24.05 -6.22
C ARG A 126 -7.77 -23.04 -6.55
N GLU A 127 -8.94 -23.19 -5.93
CA GLU A 127 -10.08 -22.28 -6.12
C GLU A 127 -9.78 -20.87 -5.56
N LEU A 128 -9.15 -20.78 -4.39
CA LEU A 128 -8.68 -19.49 -3.85
C LEU A 128 -7.66 -18.82 -4.79
N ALA A 129 -6.67 -19.57 -5.28
CA ALA A 129 -5.66 -19.03 -6.19
C ALA A 129 -6.26 -18.50 -7.51
N ARG A 130 -7.30 -19.15 -8.03
CA ARG A 130 -8.04 -18.73 -9.23
C ARG A 130 -8.73 -17.37 -9.05
N ILE A 131 -9.10 -17.01 -7.82
CA ILE A 131 -9.70 -15.71 -7.48
C ILE A 131 -8.61 -14.64 -7.26
N ILE A 132 -7.53 -14.99 -6.59
CA ILE A 132 -6.45 -14.05 -6.22
C ILE A 132 -5.69 -13.56 -7.46
N LEU A 133 -5.31 -14.47 -8.37
CA LEU A 133 -4.39 -14.15 -9.46
C LEU A 133 -4.89 -13.03 -10.40
N PRO A 134 -6.17 -13.00 -10.86
CA PRO A 134 -6.68 -11.88 -11.64
C PRO A 134 -6.65 -10.55 -10.90
N MET A 135 -7.03 -10.54 -9.62
CA MET A 135 -7.06 -9.32 -8.81
C MET A 135 -5.65 -8.78 -8.54
N GLY A 136 -4.66 -9.66 -8.37
CA GLY A 136 -3.26 -9.26 -8.20
C GLY A 136 -2.70 -8.53 -9.42
N ARG A 137 -3.14 -8.86 -10.65
CA ARG A 137 -2.70 -8.16 -11.86
C ARG A 137 -3.22 -6.73 -11.93
N GLU A 138 -4.51 -6.55 -11.67
CA GLU A 138 -5.13 -5.22 -11.67
C GLU A 138 -4.54 -4.35 -10.55
N ARG A 139 -4.27 -4.95 -9.39
CA ARG A 139 -3.62 -4.27 -8.28
C ARG A 139 -2.22 -3.79 -8.63
N ALA A 140 -1.39 -4.64 -9.22
CA ALA A 140 -0.05 -4.27 -9.66
C ALA A 140 -0.07 -3.10 -10.65
N ARG A 141 -1.08 -3.01 -11.53
CA ARG A 141 -1.24 -1.85 -12.44
C ARG A 141 -1.49 -0.54 -11.67
N LYS A 142 -2.44 -0.55 -10.72
CA LYS A 142 -2.75 0.63 -9.89
C LYS A 142 -1.53 1.06 -9.05
N ASP A 143 -0.78 0.10 -8.52
CA ASP A 143 0.43 0.39 -7.74
C ASP A 143 1.50 1.06 -8.62
N ARG A 144 1.73 0.57 -9.85
CA ARG A 144 2.66 1.20 -10.80
C ARG A 144 2.28 2.66 -11.08
N GLU A 145 1.00 2.94 -11.28
CA GLU A 145 0.50 4.31 -11.49
C GLU A 145 0.72 5.20 -10.27
N TRP A 146 0.46 4.67 -9.07
CA TRP A 146 0.66 5.39 -7.81
C TRP A 146 2.14 5.74 -7.55
N PHE A 147 3.06 4.85 -7.93
CA PHE A 147 4.50 5.04 -7.76
C PHE A 147 5.17 5.76 -8.94
N ALA A 148 4.47 6.04 -10.03
CA ALA A 148 5.03 6.73 -11.19
C ALA A 148 5.74 8.06 -10.86
N PRO A 149 5.23 8.92 -9.95
CA PRO A 149 5.93 10.16 -9.56
C PRO A 149 7.32 9.95 -8.94
N MET A 150 7.64 8.73 -8.48
CA MET A 150 8.96 8.41 -7.93
C MET A 150 10.02 8.13 -9.00
N GLY A 151 9.64 8.06 -10.28
CA GLY A 151 10.57 7.85 -11.39
C GLY A 151 11.17 6.44 -11.48
N PHE A 152 10.67 5.47 -10.69
CA PHE A 152 11.17 4.09 -10.72
C PHE A 152 10.64 3.28 -11.91
N ASP A 153 9.54 3.70 -12.52
CA ASP A 153 8.92 3.01 -13.64
C ASP A 153 9.21 3.76 -14.95
N ILE A 154 10.25 3.34 -15.66
CA ILE A 154 10.75 4.02 -16.87
C ILE A 154 9.65 4.13 -17.95
N GLU A 155 8.73 3.17 -18.04
CA GLU A 155 7.64 3.17 -19.03
C GLU A 155 6.58 4.23 -18.72
N LEU A 156 6.30 4.50 -17.44
CA LEU A 156 5.32 5.51 -17.01
C LEU A 156 5.95 6.90 -16.80
N SER A 157 7.26 6.95 -16.51
CA SER A 157 7.99 8.19 -16.20
C SER A 157 8.32 9.02 -17.45
N ALA A 158 8.34 8.41 -18.63
CA ALA A 158 8.71 9.07 -19.90
C ALA A 158 7.53 9.74 -20.63
N GLY A 159 6.31 9.67 -20.07
CA GLY A 159 5.08 10.16 -20.70
C GLY A 159 4.51 11.46 -20.11
N GLY A 160 5.24 12.14 -19.23
CA GLY A 160 4.84 13.40 -18.58
C GLY A 160 5.45 14.63 -19.22
#